data_AF-A0AAC9LDU3-F1
#
_entry.id   AF-A0AAC9LDU3-F1
#
_cell.length_a   1.000
_cell.length_b   1.000
_cell.length_c   1.000
_cell.angle_alpha   90.00
_cell.angle_beta   90.00
_cell.angle_gamma   90.00
#
_symmetry.space_group_name_H-M   'P 1'
#
loop_
_entity.id
_entity.type
_entity.pdbx_description
1 polymer ?
#
loop_
_entity_poly.entity_id
_entity_poly.type
_entity_poly.pdbx_seq_one_letter_code
_entity_poly.pdbx_strand_id
1 'polypeptide(L)'
;MARAAYTWSQNTQGTPPRLTASGHPDENSFDHEALVRHHGRTHTVRSRESSVTEVIAQLRQAHALLTQARQATLQADAAIAELRRNGIKISPEKVVHVGRHQDGYLVWLAEGRIDTSGKAHILRPNRRKFFEREAVPAARVVDLIFAGIERGRLIGHMVDKEVYEVDFDGTPRRQIAIFISPNGYIVTALPVT
;
A
#
# COMPACT_ATOMS: atom_id res chain seq x y z
N MET A 1 -26.07 42.11 7.27
CA MET A 1 -25.83 43.17 6.27
C MET A 1 -25.34 44.40 7.00
N ALA A 2 -24.06 44.77 6.85
CA ALA A 2 -23.55 46.09 7.21
C ALA A 2 -22.45 46.45 6.21
N ARG A 3 -22.62 47.57 5.52
CA ARG A 3 -21.74 48.07 4.45
C ARG A 3 -21.47 49.55 4.76
N ALA A 4 -20.19 49.92 4.62
CA ALA A 4 -19.61 51.26 4.49
C ALA A 4 -19.66 52.17 5.75
N ALA A 5 -18.70 53.06 6.02
CA ALA A 5 -17.86 53.80 5.09
C ALA A 5 -16.45 54.10 5.63
N TYR A 6 -15.50 54.09 4.70
CA TYR A 6 -14.16 54.65 4.81
C TYR A 6 -14.21 56.18 4.70
N THR A 7 -13.40 56.89 5.49
CA THR A 7 -12.87 58.22 5.11
C THR A 7 -11.41 58.29 5.52
N TRP A 8 -10.56 58.54 4.52
CA TRP A 8 -9.12 58.77 4.62
C TRP A 8 -8.82 60.16 5.20
N SER A 9 -7.77 60.27 6.02
CA SER A 9 -7.03 61.50 6.27
C SER A 9 -5.54 61.25 6.03
N GLN A 10 -4.92 62.13 5.25
CA GLN A 10 -3.53 62.02 4.79
C GLN A 10 -2.56 62.81 5.67
N ASN A 11 -1.38 62.20 5.83
CA ASN A 11 -0.04 62.79 5.95
C ASN A 11 0.40 63.47 7.25
N THR A 12 1.39 62.84 7.89
CA THR A 12 2.69 63.48 8.14
C THR A 12 3.84 62.48 7.96
N GLN A 13 4.59 62.71 6.89
CA GLN A 13 6.04 62.55 6.71
C GLN A 13 6.79 61.57 7.64
N GLY A 14 7.22 60.45 7.06
CA GLY A 14 8.34 59.65 7.52
C GLY A 14 8.97 58.97 6.31
N THR A 15 10.19 59.34 5.96
CA THR A 15 10.96 58.77 4.85
C THR A 15 11.13 57.26 5.03
N PRO A 16 10.65 56.39 4.11
CA PRO A 16 10.98 54.98 4.17
C PRO A 16 12.43 54.75 3.70
N PRO A 17 13.20 53.84 4.33
CA PRO A 17 14.53 53.50 3.85
C PRO A 17 14.45 52.85 2.47
N ARG A 18 15.33 53.30 1.58
CA ARG A 18 15.52 52.81 0.22
C ARG A 18 16.09 51.39 0.26
N LEU A 19 15.25 50.37 0.02
CA LEU A 19 15.72 49.02 -0.30
C LEU A 19 16.10 48.97 -1.79
N THR A 20 17.39 49.01 -2.09
CA THR A 20 17.91 48.60 -3.39
C THR A 20 18.03 47.07 -3.39
N ALA A 21 17.01 46.38 -3.90
CA ALA A 21 17.10 44.98 -4.26
C ALA A 21 17.27 44.87 -5.78
N SER A 22 18.52 44.86 -6.23
CA SER A 22 18.88 44.33 -7.55
C SER A 22 19.05 42.82 -7.41
N GLY A 23 18.05 42.06 -7.84
CA GLY A 23 18.12 40.61 -7.89
C GLY A 23 16.79 40.07 -8.39
N HIS A 24 16.78 39.48 -9.59
CA HIS A 24 15.67 38.66 -10.05
C HIS A 24 15.45 37.53 -9.03
N PRO A 25 14.25 37.39 -8.44
CA PRO A 25 13.95 36.22 -7.65
C PRO A 25 13.64 35.06 -8.59
N ASP A 26 14.46 34.01 -8.53
CA ASP A 26 14.07 32.69 -9.02
C ASP A 26 12.86 32.23 -8.20
N GLU A 27 11.76 31.98 -8.89
CA GLU A 27 10.40 31.95 -8.37
C GLU A 27 10.01 30.71 -7.53
N ASN A 28 10.95 29.93 -6.96
CA ASN A 28 10.60 28.56 -6.51
C ASN A 28 11.12 28.07 -5.14
N SER A 29 11.57 28.95 -4.25
CA SER A 29 11.84 28.59 -2.84
C SER A 29 11.65 29.77 -1.90
N PHE A 30 10.57 29.75 -1.11
CA PHE A 30 10.37 30.69 0.00
C PHE A 30 10.92 30.08 1.29
N ASP A 31 12.23 30.23 1.53
CA ASP A 31 12.81 29.94 2.85
C ASP A 31 12.59 31.17 3.75
N HIS A 32 11.57 31.15 4.61
CA HIS A 32 11.39 32.19 5.63
C HIS A 32 12.20 31.86 6.89
N GLU A 33 13.37 32.49 7.06
CA GLU A 33 14.12 32.48 8.32
C GLU A 33 13.44 33.37 9.37
N ALA A 34 12.83 32.77 10.39
CA ALA A 34 12.36 33.48 11.57
C ALA A 34 13.38 33.34 12.72
N LEU A 35 14.07 34.43 13.05
CA LEU A 35 15.01 34.48 14.18
C LEU A 35 14.26 34.72 15.49
N VAL A 36 13.96 33.67 16.25
CA VAL A 36 13.39 33.79 17.61
C VAL A 36 14.52 33.86 18.65
N ARG A 37 14.63 34.97 19.40
CA ARG A 37 15.61 35.14 20.48
C ARG A 37 15.00 34.81 21.83
N HIS A 38 15.48 33.74 22.48
CA HIS A 38 15.31 33.54 23.93
C HIS A 38 16.68 33.23 24.56
N HIS A 39 17.08 34.04 25.54
CA HIS A 39 18.14 33.75 26.52
C HIS A 39 19.42 33.12 25.97
N GLY A 40 20.13 33.85 25.10
CA GLY A 40 21.55 33.62 24.82
C GLY A 40 21.92 32.36 24.03
N ARG A 41 20.95 31.55 23.58
CA ARG A 41 21.18 30.49 22.58
C ARG A 41 20.37 30.75 21.33
N THR A 42 21.06 30.99 20.22
CA THR A 42 20.46 30.95 18.89
C THR A 42 20.22 29.49 18.50
N HIS A 43 18.96 29.06 18.45
CA HIS A 43 18.57 27.83 17.78
C HIS A 43 17.94 28.20 16.44
N THR A 44 18.54 27.75 15.34
CA THR A 44 17.94 27.84 14.02
C THR A 44 16.84 26.79 13.92
N VAL A 45 15.57 27.23 14.00
CA VAL A 45 14.42 26.37 13.65
C VAL A 45 14.16 26.56 12.17
N ARG A 46 14.68 25.65 11.35
CA ARG A 46 14.39 25.61 9.91
C ARG A 46 13.02 24.96 9.71
N SER A 47 11.97 25.76 9.49
CA SER A 47 10.74 25.25 8.90
C SER A 47 11.05 24.79 7.49
N ARG A 48 10.89 23.48 7.21
CA ARG A 48 11.01 22.94 5.86
C ARG A 48 9.67 23.14 5.16
N GLU A 49 9.51 24.24 4.43
CA GLU A 49 8.45 24.33 3.43
C GLU A 49 8.90 23.55 2.19
N SER A 50 8.13 22.54 1.77
CA SER A 50 8.42 21.82 0.53
C SER A 50 8.33 22.77 -0.66
N SER A 51 9.35 22.77 -1.52
CA SER A 51 9.32 23.56 -2.76
C SER A 51 8.12 23.13 -3.62
N VAL A 52 7.55 24.07 -4.38
CA VAL A 52 6.47 23.81 -5.34
C VAL A 52 6.80 22.62 -6.25
N THR A 53 8.07 22.46 -6.63
CA THR A 53 8.52 21.31 -7.45
C THR A 53 8.37 19.97 -6.73
N GLU A 54 8.70 19.94 -5.43
CA GLU A 54 8.54 18.75 -4.59
C GLU A 54 7.06 18.40 -4.42
N VAL A 55 6.22 19.41 -4.16
CA VAL A 55 4.76 19.23 -4.05
C VAL A 55 4.16 18.65 -5.33
N ILE A 56 4.57 19.16 -6.50
CA ILE A 56 4.12 18.64 -7.80
C ILE A 56 4.57 17.18 -8.00
N ALA A 57 5.80 16.83 -7.60
CA ALA A 57 6.30 15.46 -7.70
C ALA A 57 5.50 14.50 -6.80
N GLN A 58 5.24 14.89 -5.55
CA GLN A 58 4.41 14.12 -4.61
C GLN A 58 2.99 13.93 -5.15
N LEU A 59 2.39 14.98 -5.72
CA LEU A 59 1.04 14.90 -6.31
C LEU A 59 0.96 13.90 -7.47
N ARG A 60 1.99 13.87 -8.34
CA ARG A 60 2.06 12.90 -9.43
C ARG A 60 2.17 11.46 -8.91
N GLN A 61 2.98 11.23 -7.88
CA GLN A 61 3.10 9.93 -7.24
C GLN A 61 1.77 9.49 -6.61
N ALA A 62 1.11 10.39 -5.88
CA ALA A 62 -0.21 10.11 -5.29
C ALA A 62 -1.25 9.75 -6.35
N HIS A 63 -1.29 10.48 -7.47
CA HIS A 63 -2.21 10.18 -8.58
C HIS A 63 -1.93 8.82 -9.22
N ALA A 64 -0.65 8.46 -9.42
CA ALA A 64 -0.26 7.17 -9.94
C ALA A 64 -0.74 6.03 -9.01
N LEU A 65 -0.54 6.17 -7.70
CA LEU A 65 -1.00 5.20 -6.70
C LEU A 65 -2.53 5.07 -6.70
N LEU A 66 -3.27 6.17 -6.76
CA LEU A 66 -4.74 6.14 -6.83
C LEU A 66 -5.25 5.45 -8.09
N THR A 67 -4.59 5.68 -9.23
CA THR A 67 -4.95 5.04 -10.50
C THR A 67 -4.70 3.53 -10.44
N GLN A 68 -3.57 3.12 -9.88
CA GLN A 68 -3.25 1.70 -9.67
C GLN A 68 -4.26 1.04 -8.72
N ALA A 69 -4.59 1.69 -7.60
CA ALA A 69 -5.58 1.19 -6.66
C ALA A 69 -6.95 1.01 -7.31
N ARG A 70 -7.41 2.00 -8.09
CA ARG A 70 -8.66 1.90 -8.85
C ARG A 70 -8.65 0.73 -9.83
N GLN A 71 -7.55 0.56 -10.57
CA GLN A 71 -7.44 -0.52 -11.53
C GLN A 71 -7.45 -1.89 -10.83
N ALA A 72 -6.78 -2.02 -9.68
CA ALA A 72 -6.81 -3.23 -8.87
C ALA A 72 -8.23 -3.56 -8.38
N THR A 73 -9.00 -2.56 -7.92
CA THR A 73 -10.41 -2.76 -7.53
C THR A 73 -11.25 -3.27 -8.69
N LEU A 74 -11.13 -2.67 -9.88
CA LEU A 74 -11.87 -3.12 -11.07
C LEU A 74 -11.51 -4.55 -11.48
N GLN A 75 -10.24 -4.93 -11.37
CA GLN A 75 -9.80 -6.31 -11.67
C GLN A 75 -10.35 -7.31 -10.64
N ALA A 76 -10.35 -6.95 -9.35
CA ALA A 76 -10.95 -7.77 -8.31
C ALA A 76 -12.47 -7.96 -8.52
N ASP A 77 -13.19 -6.87 -8.83
CA ASP A 77 -14.63 -6.92 -9.10
C ASP A 77 -14.96 -7.80 -10.32
N ALA A 78 -14.17 -7.68 -11.39
CA ALA A 78 -14.31 -8.51 -12.58
C ALA A 78 -14.07 -10.00 -12.31
N ALA A 79 -13.03 -10.32 -11.52
CA ALA A 79 -12.71 -11.70 -11.15
C ALA A 79 -13.78 -12.30 -10.22
N ILE A 80 -14.30 -11.54 -9.26
CA ILE A 80 -15.42 -11.96 -8.40
C ILE A 80 -16.69 -12.19 -9.24
N ALA A 81 -16.95 -11.32 -10.21
CA ALA A 81 -18.08 -11.49 -11.13
C ALA A 81 -17.91 -12.75 -12.00
N GLU A 82 -16.69 -13.06 -12.45
CA GLU A 82 -16.38 -14.29 -13.18
C GLU A 82 -16.63 -15.54 -12.32
N LEU A 83 -16.16 -15.57 -11.08
CA LEU A 83 -16.44 -16.67 -10.14
C LEU A 83 -17.95 -16.90 -9.98
N ARG A 84 -18.73 -15.83 -9.82
CA ARG A 84 -20.20 -15.91 -9.71
C ARG A 84 -20.87 -16.41 -10.98
N ARG A 85 -20.42 -15.95 -12.16
CA ARG A 85 -20.91 -16.45 -13.45
C ARG A 85 -20.66 -17.94 -13.62
N ASN A 86 -19.56 -18.45 -13.07
CA ASN A 86 -19.22 -19.87 -13.05
C ASN A 86 -19.95 -20.67 -11.95
N GLY A 87 -20.96 -20.08 -11.29
CA GLY A 87 -21.79 -20.75 -10.28
C GLY A 87 -21.14 -20.89 -8.90
N ILE A 88 -19.98 -20.26 -8.67
CA ILE A 88 -19.30 -20.32 -7.37
C ILE A 88 -20.01 -19.43 -6.36
N LYS A 89 -20.44 -20.04 -5.25
CA LYS A 89 -21.02 -19.34 -4.12
C LYS A 89 -19.91 -18.59 -3.38
N ILE A 90 -19.88 -17.27 -3.55
CA ILE A 90 -18.89 -16.38 -2.95
C ILE A 90 -19.56 -15.18 -2.26
N SER A 91 -19.01 -14.81 -1.11
CA SER A 91 -19.28 -13.56 -0.39
C SER A 91 -18.16 -12.56 -0.70
N PRO A 92 -18.35 -11.63 -1.67
CA PRO A 92 -17.32 -10.69 -2.10
C PRO A 92 -16.68 -9.92 -0.94
N GLU A 93 -17.49 -9.52 0.03
CA GLU A 93 -17.09 -8.78 1.23
C GLU A 93 -16.15 -9.58 2.15
N LYS A 94 -16.06 -10.90 1.95
CA LYS A 94 -15.19 -11.81 2.70
C LYS A 94 -13.96 -12.22 1.90
N VAL A 95 -13.86 -11.83 0.63
CA VAL A 95 -12.71 -12.13 -0.22
C VAL A 95 -11.54 -11.29 0.25
N VAL A 96 -10.42 -11.96 0.50
CA VAL A 96 -9.15 -11.33 0.88
C VAL A 96 -8.33 -11.03 -0.36
N HIS A 97 -8.29 -11.97 -1.31
CA HIS A 97 -7.51 -11.83 -2.53
C HIS A 97 -8.03 -12.80 -3.61
N VAL A 98 -7.89 -12.40 -4.87
CA VAL A 98 -8.16 -13.24 -6.05
C VAL A 98 -6.96 -13.13 -6.98
N GLY A 99 -6.51 -14.26 -7.49
CA GLY A 99 -5.38 -14.35 -8.41
C GLY A 99 -5.68 -15.36 -9.51
N ARG A 100 -4.66 -15.62 -10.33
CA ARG A 100 -4.74 -16.59 -11.44
C ARG A 100 -3.79 -17.73 -11.16
N HIS A 101 -4.27 -18.96 -11.26
CA HIS A 101 -3.38 -20.10 -11.36
C HIS A 101 -2.59 -20.03 -12.67
N GLN A 102 -1.39 -20.62 -12.72
CA GLN A 102 -0.58 -20.71 -13.95
C GLN A 102 -1.31 -21.46 -15.08
N ASP A 103 -2.27 -22.34 -14.73
CA ASP A 103 -3.16 -23.02 -15.69
C ASP A 103 -4.34 -22.15 -16.16
N GLY A 104 -4.40 -20.88 -15.76
CA GLY A 104 -5.35 -19.88 -16.27
C GLY A 104 -6.68 -19.79 -15.51
N TYR A 105 -6.97 -20.70 -14.58
CA TYR A 105 -8.19 -20.62 -13.77
C TYR A 105 -8.06 -19.65 -12.58
N LEU A 106 -9.19 -19.12 -12.09
CA LEU A 106 -9.19 -18.22 -10.94
C LEU A 106 -9.01 -18.97 -9.63
N VAL A 107 -8.14 -18.43 -8.78
CA VAL A 107 -7.94 -18.87 -7.39
C VAL A 107 -8.28 -17.74 -6.44
N TRP A 108 -8.84 -18.06 -5.27
CA TRP A 108 -9.29 -17.04 -4.34
C TRP A 108 -9.14 -17.46 -2.89
N LEU A 109 -8.83 -16.48 -2.05
CA LEU A 109 -8.74 -16.61 -0.61
C LEU A 109 -9.81 -15.74 0.04
N ALA A 110 -10.50 -16.27 1.03
CA ALA A 110 -11.43 -15.52 1.87
C ALA A 110 -10.99 -15.51 3.34
N GLU A 111 -11.68 -14.72 4.17
CA GLU A 111 -11.50 -14.71 5.62
C GLU A 111 -11.56 -16.14 6.20
N GLY A 112 -12.55 -16.93 5.77
CA GLY A 112 -12.70 -18.32 6.17
C GLY A 112 -13.08 -18.50 7.64
N ARG A 113 -12.77 -19.68 8.20
CA ARG A 113 -13.05 -20.03 9.60
C ARG A 113 -11.82 -20.73 10.20
N ILE A 114 -11.51 -20.40 11.45
CA ILE A 114 -10.26 -20.83 12.14
C ILE A 114 -10.03 -22.36 12.12
N ASP A 115 -11.09 -23.15 12.21
CA ASP A 115 -10.98 -24.61 12.29
C ASP A 115 -11.07 -25.32 10.94
N THR A 116 -11.52 -24.64 9.88
CA THR A 116 -11.84 -25.34 8.62
C THR A 116 -11.11 -24.81 7.39
N SER A 117 -11.03 -23.50 7.15
CA SER A 117 -10.52 -23.00 5.87
C SER A 117 -10.16 -21.51 5.83
N GLY A 118 -9.47 -21.10 4.76
CA GLY A 118 -9.20 -19.71 4.43
C GLY A 118 -8.17 -19.04 5.33
N LYS A 119 -8.12 -17.71 5.29
CA LYS A 119 -7.10 -16.91 5.99
C LYS A 119 -7.07 -17.21 7.49
N ALA A 120 -8.23 -17.29 8.14
CA ALA A 120 -8.35 -17.57 9.57
C ALA A 120 -7.75 -18.94 9.93
N HIS A 121 -7.96 -19.96 9.09
CA HIS A 121 -7.38 -21.28 9.28
C HIS A 121 -5.86 -21.32 9.06
N ILE A 122 -5.38 -20.60 8.05
CA ILE A 122 -3.94 -20.50 7.71
C ILE A 122 -3.17 -19.78 8.82
N LEU A 123 -3.72 -18.68 9.35
CA LEU A 123 -3.07 -17.79 10.31
C LEU A 123 -3.47 -18.00 11.78
N ARG A 124 -4.15 -19.11 12.08
CA ARG A 124 -4.51 -19.46 13.46
C ARG A 124 -3.25 -19.58 14.35
N PRO A 125 -3.34 -19.33 15.68
CA PRO A 125 -2.17 -19.19 16.56
C PRO A 125 -1.11 -20.30 16.41
N ASN A 126 -1.53 -21.56 16.35
CA ASN A 126 -0.59 -22.68 16.25
C ASN A 126 0.10 -22.80 14.88
N ARG A 127 -0.53 -22.31 13.80
CA ARG A 127 0.02 -22.40 12.44
C ARG A 127 0.83 -21.19 12.03
N ARG A 128 0.48 -20.03 12.56
CA ARG A 128 1.26 -18.80 12.35
C ARG A 128 2.74 -18.99 12.68
N LYS A 129 3.03 -19.72 13.75
CA LYS A 129 4.39 -20.06 14.19
C LYS A 129 5.21 -20.80 13.12
N PHE A 130 4.58 -21.56 12.23
CA PHE A 130 5.29 -22.22 11.13
C PHE A 130 5.83 -21.20 10.13
N PHE A 131 5.03 -20.19 9.77
CA PHE A 131 5.48 -19.11 8.89
C PHE A 131 6.53 -18.22 9.57
N GLU A 132 6.33 -17.91 10.85
CA GLU A 132 7.27 -17.09 11.63
C GLU A 132 8.66 -17.76 11.72
N ARG A 133 8.71 -19.08 11.87
CA ARG A 133 9.97 -19.84 11.87
C ARG A 133 10.73 -19.73 10.54
N GLU A 134 10.01 -19.60 9.42
CA GLU A 134 10.58 -19.38 8.08
C GLU A 134 10.79 -17.89 7.75
N ALA A 135 10.76 -17.03 8.77
CA ALA A 135 10.89 -15.58 8.66
C ALA A 135 9.83 -14.93 7.75
N VAL A 136 8.62 -15.48 7.72
CA VAL A 136 7.47 -14.93 6.99
C VAL A 136 6.47 -14.36 7.99
N PRO A 137 6.40 -13.03 8.17
CA PRO A 137 5.42 -12.43 9.08
C PRO A 137 3.99 -12.61 8.54
N ALA A 138 3.00 -12.68 9.44
CA ALA A 138 1.60 -12.96 9.09
C ALA A 138 1.04 -12.05 7.98
N ALA A 139 1.47 -10.79 7.93
CA ALA A 139 1.06 -9.82 6.91
C ALA A 139 1.52 -10.19 5.49
N ARG A 140 2.60 -10.98 5.36
CA ARG A 140 3.20 -11.38 4.08
C ARG A 140 2.77 -12.77 3.62
N VAL A 141 2.04 -13.52 4.45
CA VAL A 141 1.63 -14.90 4.13
C VAL A 141 0.70 -14.94 2.91
N VAL A 142 -0.24 -14.00 2.77
CA VAL A 142 -1.12 -13.95 1.61
C VAL A 142 -0.30 -13.69 0.34
N ASP A 143 0.62 -12.72 0.40
CA ASP A 143 1.50 -12.40 -0.72
C ASP A 143 2.38 -13.59 -1.12
N LEU A 144 2.89 -14.38 -0.16
CA LEU A 144 3.66 -15.59 -0.42
C LEU A 144 2.82 -16.69 -1.09
N ILE A 145 1.57 -16.88 -0.65
CA ILE A 145 0.65 -17.85 -1.26
C ILE A 145 0.43 -17.53 -2.74
N PHE A 146 0.06 -16.29 -3.05
CA PHE A 146 -0.16 -15.88 -4.44
C PHE A 146 1.14 -15.81 -5.24
N ALA A 147 2.28 -15.50 -4.61
CA ALA A 147 3.58 -15.64 -5.23
C ALA A 147 3.86 -17.07 -5.69
N GLY A 148 3.59 -18.05 -4.84
CA GLY A 148 3.71 -19.47 -5.19
C GLY A 148 2.83 -19.81 -6.38
N ILE A 149 1.54 -19.49 -6.30
CA ILE A 149 0.56 -19.86 -7.32
C ILE A 149 0.84 -19.18 -8.67
N GLU A 150 1.13 -17.88 -8.70
CA GLU A 150 1.17 -17.09 -9.94
C GLU A 150 2.52 -17.17 -10.67
N ARG A 151 3.62 -17.36 -9.93
CA ARG A 151 4.98 -17.32 -10.49
C ARG A 151 5.95 -18.34 -9.88
N GLY A 152 5.54 -19.06 -8.84
CA GLY A 152 6.37 -20.08 -8.23
C GLY A 152 6.49 -21.29 -9.15
N ARG A 153 7.61 -22.01 -9.03
CA ARG A 153 7.82 -23.26 -9.73
C ARG A 153 7.09 -24.37 -8.99
N LEU A 154 6.12 -25.04 -9.63
CA LEU A 154 5.49 -26.24 -9.08
C LEU A 154 6.52 -27.38 -9.01
N ILE A 155 6.90 -27.78 -7.79
CA ILE A 155 7.95 -28.80 -7.56
C ILE A 155 7.38 -30.15 -7.11
N GLY A 156 6.09 -30.24 -6.83
CA GLY A 156 5.44 -31.50 -6.48
C GLY A 156 4.09 -31.32 -5.81
N HIS A 157 3.61 -32.40 -5.22
CA HIS A 157 2.35 -32.43 -4.47
C HIS A 157 2.55 -33.13 -3.12
N MET A 158 1.90 -32.61 -2.08
CA MET A 158 1.84 -33.22 -0.76
C MET A 158 0.38 -33.57 -0.45
N VAL A 159 0.04 -34.85 -0.59
CA VAL A 159 -1.34 -35.37 -0.47
C VAL A 159 -2.27 -34.63 -1.43
N ASP A 160 -2.97 -33.60 -0.94
CA ASP A 160 -3.95 -32.76 -1.62
C ASP A 160 -3.41 -31.35 -1.93
N LYS A 161 -2.12 -31.09 -1.70
CA LYS A 161 -1.53 -29.74 -1.81
C LYS A 161 -0.51 -29.66 -2.93
N GLU A 162 -0.60 -28.63 -3.73
CA GLU A 162 0.46 -28.24 -4.66
C GLU A 162 1.62 -27.64 -3.86
N VAL A 163 2.85 -27.99 -4.20
CA VAL A 163 4.05 -27.47 -3.54
C VAL A 163 4.82 -26.60 -4.52
N TYR A 164 4.96 -25.33 -4.17
CA TYR A 164 5.65 -24.33 -4.97
C TYR A 164 6.98 -23.95 -4.35
N GLU A 165 8.00 -23.78 -5.18
CA GLU A 165 9.25 -23.09 -4.85
C GLU A 165 9.20 -21.68 -5.45
N VAL A 166 9.46 -20.65 -4.64
CA VAL A 166 9.41 -19.25 -5.08
C VAL A 166 10.46 -18.39 -4.38
N ASP A 167 11.08 -17.50 -5.13
CA ASP A 167 11.87 -16.41 -4.58
C ASP A 167 10.92 -15.32 -4.08
N PHE A 168 10.98 -15.01 -2.78
CA PHE A 168 10.03 -14.12 -2.14
C PHE A 168 10.72 -13.31 -1.04
N ASP A 169 10.41 -12.01 -0.91
CA ASP A 169 10.97 -11.11 0.12
C ASP A 169 12.48 -11.28 0.34
N GLY A 170 13.25 -11.31 -0.76
CA GLY A 170 14.71 -11.43 -0.74
C GLY A 170 15.26 -12.78 -0.27
N THR A 171 14.42 -13.77 0.04
CA THR A 171 14.86 -15.13 0.37
C THR A 171 14.61 -16.06 -0.81
N PRO A 172 15.65 -16.73 -1.32
CA PRO A 172 15.52 -17.60 -2.47
C PRO A 172 14.85 -18.93 -2.09
N ARG A 173 14.18 -19.54 -3.06
CA ARG A 173 13.66 -20.92 -3.01
C ARG A 173 12.81 -21.25 -1.78
N ARG A 174 11.95 -20.34 -1.34
CA ARG A 174 10.96 -20.66 -0.30
C ARG A 174 9.98 -21.69 -0.83
N GLN A 175 9.69 -22.70 -0.03
CA GLN A 175 8.71 -23.72 -0.38
C GLN A 175 7.41 -23.55 0.39
N ILE A 176 6.29 -23.61 -0.33
CA ILE A 176 4.95 -23.50 0.27
C ILE A 176 4.03 -24.55 -0.33
N ALA A 177 3.36 -25.29 0.55
CA ALA A 177 2.31 -26.22 0.17
C ALA A 177 0.94 -25.55 0.28
N ILE A 178 0.13 -25.61 -0.76
CA ILE A 178 -1.16 -24.92 -0.88
C ILE A 178 -2.23 -25.92 -1.31
N PHE A 179 -3.31 -26.02 -0.52
CA PHE A 179 -4.49 -26.75 -0.94
C PHE A 179 -5.47 -25.79 -1.61
N ILE A 180 -5.69 -26.01 -2.90
CA ILE A 180 -6.68 -25.32 -3.72
C ILE A 180 -7.80 -26.32 -4.01
N SER A 181 -9.01 -26.04 -3.54
CA SER A 181 -10.15 -26.91 -3.88
C SER A 181 -10.58 -26.72 -5.34
N PRO A 182 -11.31 -27.67 -5.94
CA PRO A 182 -11.65 -27.63 -7.38
C PRO A 182 -12.38 -26.36 -7.87
N ASN A 183 -12.99 -25.60 -6.97
CA ASN A 183 -13.62 -24.30 -7.27
C ASN A 183 -12.67 -23.10 -7.13
N GLY A 184 -11.35 -23.33 -7.06
CA GLY A 184 -10.32 -22.32 -6.90
C GLY A 184 -10.16 -21.77 -5.48
N TYR A 185 -10.93 -22.25 -4.49
CA TYR A 185 -10.85 -21.74 -3.12
C TYR A 185 -9.60 -22.26 -2.41
N ILE A 186 -8.81 -21.35 -1.83
CA ILE A 186 -7.63 -21.69 -1.04
C ILE A 186 -8.09 -22.07 0.37
N VAL A 187 -8.07 -23.37 0.64
CA VAL A 187 -8.51 -23.92 1.92
C VAL A 187 -7.43 -23.76 2.97
N THR A 188 -6.18 -24.06 2.62
CA THR A 188 -5.07 -24.10 3.57
C THR A 188 -3.72 -23.90 2.88
N ALA A 189 -2.74 -23.37 3.59
CA ALA A 189 -1.37 -23.23 3.12
C ALA A 189 -0.38 -23.37 4.28
N LEU A 190 0.78 -23.95 4.05
CA LEU A 190 1.85 -24.08 5.05
C LEU A 190 3.22 -23.99 4.38
N PRO A 191 4.23 -23.43 5.05
CA PRO A 191 5.60 -23.56 4.57
C PRO A 191 6.02 -25.04 4.60
N VAL A 192 6.87 -25.41 3.66
CA VAL A 192 7.55 -26.71 3.64
C VAL A 192 8.98 -26.47 4.12
N THR A 193 9.36 -27.18 5.19
CA THR A 193 10.72 -27.20 5.77
C THR A 193 11.40 -28.51 5.43
#